data_AF-A0A135YLV5-F1
#
_entry.id   AF-A0A135YLV5-F1
#
_cell.length_a   1.000
_cell.length_b   1.000
_cell.length_c   1.000
_cell.angle_alpha   90.00
_cell.angle_beta   90.00
_cell.angle_gamma   90.00
#
_symmetry.space_group_name_H-M   'P 1'
#
loop_
_entity.id
_entity.type
_entity.pdbx_description
1 polymer ?
#
loop_
_entity_poly.entity_id
_entity_poly.type
_entity_poly.pdbx_seq_one_letter_code
_entity_poly.pdbx_strand_id
1 'polypeptide(L)'
;MGGKEKEDGPYQLLSEAVAEGLLHVNCQHNLNTFYPGISTKPPTLDPSKVDEAYKETQRQRRLERAIRRQKRVVAGTTDLTNFNNDKRKLEELESRLPKGDIGKTKVRDVDVK
;
A
#
# COMPACT_ATOMS: atom_id res chain seq x y z
N MET A 1 -4.17 18.67 -24.88
CA MET A 1 -4.46 19.19 -23.52
C MET A 1 -3.37 18.62 -22.61
N GLY A 2 -2.30 19.28 -22.19
CA GLY A 2 -1.71 20.61 -22.36
C GLY A 2 -0.32 20.50 -21.69
N GLY A 3 0.69 21.18 -22.22
CA GLY A 3 2.07 21.10 -21.75
C GLY A 3 3.03 21.22 -22.93
N LYS A 4 3.10 22.41 -23.50
CA LYS A 4 4.02 22.75 -24.58
C LYS A 4 5.06 23.72 -24.04
N GLU A 5 6.31 23.42 -24.38
CA GLU A 5 7.49 24.29 -24.51
C GLU A 5 8.49 24.35 -23.34
N LYS A 6 9.77 24.31 -23.73
CA LYS A 6 10.99 24.22 -22.91
C LYS A 6 11.28 25.47 -22.05
N GLU A 7 10.32 26.39 -21.95
CA GLU A 7 10.46 27.66 -21.22
C GLU A 7 10.14 27.52 -19.73
N ASP A 8 9.52 26.40 -19.35
CA ASP A 8 9.16 26.02 -17.98
C ASP A 8 10.39 25.49 -17.18
N GLY A 9 11.38 26.35 -16.91
CA GLY A 9 12.46 26.14 -15.92
C GLY A 9 13.28 24.82 -16.00
N PRO A 10 14.20 24.56 -15.05
CA PRO A 10 15.06 23.38 -15.06
C PRO A 10 14.43 22.17 -14.33
N TYR A 11 13.15 21.90 -14.55
CA TYR A 11 12.44 20.79 -13.87
C TYR A 11 11.98 19.70 -14.84
N GLN A 12 11.97 18.46 -14.35
CA GLN A 12 11.56 17.29 -15.14
C GLN A 12 10.06 17.33 -15.47
N LEU A 13 9.68 16.73 -16.60
CA LEU A 13 8.29 16.70 -17.05
C LEU A 13 7.46 15.72 -16.21
N LEU A 14 6.22 16.11 -15.90
CA LEU A 14 5.27 15.23 -15.20
C LEU A 14 5.04 13.92 -15.95
N SER A 15 5.01 13.96 -17.29
CA SER A 15 4.83 12.77 -18.12
C SER A 15 5.97 11.76 -17.96
N GLU A 16 7.21 12.23 -17.78
CA GLU A 16 8.37 11.36 -17.53
C GLU A 16 8.22 10.70 -16.16
N ALA A 17 7.88 11.46 -15.12
CA ALA A 17 7.65 10.90 -13.79
C ALA A 17 6.51 9.87 -13.75
N VAL A 18 5.41 10.12 -14.49
CA VAL A 18 4.30 9.15 -14.64
C VAL A 18 4.77 7.89 -15.36
N ALA A 19 5.59 8.01 -16.40
CA ALA A 19 6.18 6.86 -17.09
C ALA A 19 7.11 6.04 -16.16
N GLU A 20 7.80 6.70 -15.23
CA GLU A 20 8.62 6.08 -14.19
C GLU A 20 7.80 5.50 -13.01
N GLY A 21 6.48 5.67 -13.00
CA GLY A 21 5.58 5.02 -12.03
C GLY A 21 5.02 5.95 -10.95
N LEU A 22 5.14 7.26 -11.10
CA LEU A 22 4.39 8.23 -10.28
C LEU A 22 2.88 7.94 -10.43
N LEU A 23 2.19 7.79 -9.28
CA LEU A 23 0.75 7.43 -9.19
C LEU A 23 0.38 6.00 -9.64
N HIS A 24 1.26 5.02 -9.45
CA HIS A 24 0.91 3.63 -9.72
C HIS A 24 -0.29 3.13 -8.86
N VAL A 25 -1.08 2.18 -9.38
CA VAL A 25 -2.34 1.68 -8.78
C VAL A 25 -2.26 1.17 -7.33
N ASN A 26 -1.07 0.79 -6.86
CA ASN A 26 -0.88 0.29 -5.50
C ASN A 26 -0.41 1.39 -4.52
N CYS A 27 -0.09 2.57 -5.04
CA CYS A 27 0.41 3.70 -4.28
C CYS A 27 -0.74 4.49 -3.66
N GLN A 28 -0.55 4.93 -2.42
CA GLN A 28 -1.54 5.75 -1.70
C GLN A 28 -1.18 7.23 -1.72
N HIS A 29 -0.39 7.68 -2.70
CA HIS A 29 -0.03 9.09 -2.81
C HIS A 29 -1.24 9.91 -3.26
N ASN A 30 -1.51 10.99 -2.52
CA ASN A 30 -2.49 11.99 -2.89
C ASN A 30 -1.77 13.24 -3.43
N LEU A 31 -2.35 13.84 -4.47
CA LEU A 31 -1.90 15.13 -4.97
C LEU A 31 -2.67 16.22 -4.24
N ASN A 32 -2.00 16.89 -3.31
CA ASN A 32 -2.56 18.06 -2.61
C ASN A 32 -1.84 19.32 -3.06
N THR A 33 -2.58 20.41 -3.20
CA THR A 33 -2.02 21.74 -3.45
C THR A 33 -1.30 22.23 -2.20
N PHE A 34 -0.07 22.71 -2.37
CA PHE A 34 0.69 23.33 -1.30
C PHE A 34 0.29 24.80 -1.15
N TYR A 35 -0.20 25.18 0.03
CA TYR A 35 -0.51 26.57 0.36
C TYR A 35 0.55 27.13 1.32
N PRO A 36 1.31 28.17 0.93
CA PRO A 36 2.32 28.75 1.81
C PRO A 36 1.66 29.32 3.08
N GLY A 37 2.22 29.01 4.25
CA GLY A 37 1.71 29.44 5.57
C GLY A 37 0.59 28.58 6.16
N ILE A 38 -0.03 27.68 5.37
CA ILE A 38 -1.08 26.75 5.85
C ILE A 38 -0.58 25.31 5.78
N SER A 39 0.09 24.94 4.69
CA SER A 39 0.56 23.58 4.45
C SER A 39 1.90 23.33 5.14
N THR A 40 1.97 22.25 5.91
CA THR A 40 3.20 21.78 6.56
C THR A 40 3.94 20.84 5.60
N LYS A 41 5.23 21.12 5.35
CA LYS A 41 6.08 20.22 4.58
C LYS A 41 6.33 18.94 5.39
N PRO A 42 6.10 17.74 4.83
CA PRO A 42 6.35 16.49 5.53
C PRO A 42 7.86 16.33 5.83
N PRO A 43 8.22 15.60 6.91
CA PRO A 43 9.61 15.30 7.22
C PRO A 43 10.23 14.39 6.15
N THR A 44 11.55 14.49 5.99
CA THR A 44 12.30 13.56 5.14
C THR A 44 12.43 12.21 5.84
N LEU A 45 11.90 11.16 5.23
CA LEU A 45 11.98 9.80 5.75
C LEU A 45 13.29 9.12 5.30
N ASP A 46 13.81 8.22 6.14
CA ASP A 46 14.93 7.35 5.79
C ASP A 46 14.50 6.32 4.74
N PRO A 47 15.10 6.32 3.52
CA PRO A 47 14.68 5.44 2.43
C PRO A 47 14.74 3.96 2.79
N SER A 48 15.72 3.54 3.59
CA SER A 48 15.90 2.13 3.96
C SER A 48 14.71 1.62 4.78
N LYS A 49 14.20 2.44 5.69
CA LYS A 49 13.07 2.10 6.57
C LYS A 49 11.74 2.16 5.82
N VAL A 50 11.60 3.09 4.87
CA VAL A 50 10.44 3.14 3.97
C VAL A 50 10.32 1.85 3.17
N ASP A 51 11.44 1.34 2.64
CA ASP A 51 11.47 0.08 1.90
C ASP A 51 11.07 -1.13 2.76
N GLU A 52 11.53 -1.18 4.02
CA GLU A 52 11.13 -2.23 4.97
C GLU A 52 9.63 -2.17 5.29
N ALA A 53 9.10 -0.98 5.58
CA ALA A 53 7.68 -0.78 5.84
C ALA A 53 6.83 -1.15 4.61
N TYR A 54 7.32 -0.86 3.40
CA TYR A 54 6.67 -1.25 2.16
C TYR A 54 6.63 -2.78 1.99
N LYS A 55 7.73 -3.49 2.26
CA LYS A 55 7.78 -4.96 2.19
C LYS A 55 6.78 -5.62 3.16
N GLU A 56 6.67 -5.11 4.37
CA GLU A 56 5.71 -5.61 5.36
C GLU A 56 4.26 -5.35 4.93
N THR A 57 3.99 -4.15 4.42
CA THR A 57 2.67 -3.81 3.86
C THR A 57 2.31 -4.76 2.70
N GLN A 58 3.27 -5.08 1.84
CA GLN A 58 3.06 -6.05 0.76
C GLN A 58 2.79 -7.47 1.27
N ARG A 59 3.49 -7.90 2.33
CA ARG A 59 3.24 -9.17 3.00
C ARG A 59 1.83 -9.23 3.58
N GLN A 60 1.39 -8.20 4.29
CA GLN A 60 0.04 -8.08 4.83
C GLN A 60 -1.01 -8.15 3.71
N ARG A 61 -0.84 -7.37 2.63
CA ARG A 61 -1.75 -7.40 1.46
C ARG A 61 -1.82 -8.79 0.80
N ARG A 62 -0.71 -9.55 0.74
CA ARG A 62 -0.71 -10.93 0.22
C ARG A 62 -1.58 -11.85 1.07
N LEU A 63 -1.46 -11.76 2.40
CA LEU A 63 -2.27 -12.55 3.33
C LEU A 63 -3.75 -12.19 3.23
N GLU A 64 -4.09 -10.91 3.23
CA GLU A 64 -5.50 -10.49 3.10
C GLU A 64 -6.11 -10.95 1.77
N ARG A 65 -5.37 -10.89 0.66
CA ARG A 65 -5.85 -11.43 -0.63
C ARG A 65 -6.09 -12.94 -0.54
N ALA A 66 -5.22 -13.68 0.14
CA ALA A 66 -5.42 -15.11 0.36
C ALA A 66 -6.67 -15.40 1.19
N ILE A 67 -6.89 -14.65 2.27
CA ILE A 67 -8.10 -14.75 3.10
C ILE A 67 -9.35 -14.45 2.28
N ARG A 68 -9.36 -13.36 1.49
CA ARG A 68 -10.50 -13.02 0.61
C ARG A 68 -10.78 -14.13 -0.41
N ARG A 69 -9.74 -14.74 -0.99
CA ARG A 69 -9.90 -15.90 -1.89
C ARG A 69 -10.50 -17.09 -1.16
N GLN A 70 -9.96 -17.45 0.00
CA GLN A 70 -10.43 -18.61 0.76
C GLN A 70 -11.87 -18.43 1.25
N LYS A 71 -12.25 -17.22 1.67
CA LYS A 71 -13.65 -16.87 2.00
C LYS A 71 -14.60 -17.15 0.84
N ARG A 72 -14.21 -16.82 -0.39
CA ARG A 72 -15.01 -17.13 -1.59
C ARG A 72 -15.12 -18.63 -1.84
N VAL A 73 -14.04 -19.39 -1.62
CA VAL A 73 -14.06 -20.85 -1.76
C VAL A 73 -15.02 -21.47 -0.74
N VAL A 74 -14.87 -21.13 0.55
CA VAL A 74 -15.75 -21.62 1.62
C VAL A 74 -17.22 -21.28 1.37
N ALA A 75 -17.51 -20.09 0.85
CA ALA A 75 -18.88 -19.70 0.50
C ALA A 75 -19.45 -20.48 -0.70
N GLY A 76 -18.58 -20.98 -1.59
CA GLY A 76 -18.96 -21.71 -2.80
C GLY A 76 -18.94 -23.25 -2.66
N THR A 77 -18.44 -23.80 -1.54
CA THR A 77 -18.39 -25.24 -1.33
C THR A 77 -19.73 -25.78 -0.83
N THR A 78 -20.24 -26.80 -1.52
CA THR A 78 -21.51 -27.47 -1.19
C THR A 78 -21.31 -28.76 -0.40
N ASP A 79 -20.16 -29.41 -0.53
CA ASP A 79 -19.82 -30.63 0.21
C ASP A 79 -19.42 -30.32 1.66
N LEU A 80 -20.09 -30.96 2.63
CA LEU A 80 -19.85 -30.73 4.06
C LEU A 80 -18.43 -31.06 4.52
N THR A 81 -17.81 -32.11 3.96
CA THR A 81 -16.44 -32.51 4.31
C THR A 81 -15.41 -31.50 3.79
N ASN A 82 -15.58 -31.04 2.55
CA ASN A 82 -14.72 -30.03 1.93
C ASN A 82 -14.90 -28.66 2.61
N PHE A 83 -16.13 -28.32 3.01
CA PHE A 83 -16.42 -27.11 3.77
C PHE A 83 -15.60 -27.02 5.06
N ASN A 84 -15.58 -28.08 5.86
CA ASN A 84 -14.82 -28.10 7.12
C ASN A 84 -13.30 -27.96 6.91
N ASN A 85 -12.77 -28.61 5.87
CA ASN A 85 -11.36 -28.49 5.52
C ASN A 85 -11.00 -27.07 5.06
N ASP A 86 -11.83 -26.46 4.23
CA ASP A 86 -11.59 -25.12 3.71
C ASP A 86 -11.80 -24.03 4.77
N LYS A 87 -12.70 -24.26 5.73
CA LYS A 87 -12.85 -23.43 6.92
C LYS A 87 -11.61 -23.49 7.80
N ARG A 88 -11.02 -24.67 8.03
CA ARG A 88 -9.77 -24.80 8.80
C ARG A 88 -8.62 -24.02 8.14
N LYS A 89 -8.48 -24.12 6.82
CA LYS A 89 -7.49 -23.31 6.06
C LYS A 89 -7.73 -21.82 6.22
N LEU A 90 -8.98 -21.38 6.25
CA LEU A 90 -9.33 -19.98 6.48
C LEU A 90 -8.87 -19.51 7.86
N GLU A 91 -9.16 -20.29 8.91
CA GLU A 91 -8.74 -19.99 10.29
C GLU A 91 -7.21 -19.93 10.41
N GLU A 92 -6.49 -20.84 9.75
CA GLU A 92 -5.02 -20.80 9.67
C GLU A 92 -4.51 -19.52 8.99
N LEU A 93 -5.15 -19.06 7.90
CA LEU A 93 -4.75 -17.83 7.23
C LEU A 93 -5.06 -16.59 8.06
N GLU A 94 -6.20 -16.57 8.76
CA GLU A 94 -6.58 -15.48 9.65
C GLU A 94 -5.66 -15.38 10.87
N SER A 95 -5.23 -16.50 11.45
CA SER A 95 -4.26 -16.50 12.56
C SER A 95 -2.88 -15.98 12.16
N ARG A 96 -2.47 -16.15 10.89
CA ARG A 96 -1.23 -15.58 10.34
C ARG A 96 -1.32 -14.10 10.02
N LEU A 97 -2.54 -13.53 9.97
CA LEU A 97 -2.72 -12.12 9.69
C LEU A 97 -2.38 -11.31 10.96
N PRO A 98 -1.40 -10.41 10.89
CA PRO A 98 -1.08 -9.53 12.01
C PRO A 98 -2.22 -8.54 12.28
N LYS A 99 -2.44 -8.19 13.56
CA LYS A 99 -3.47 -7.22 13.96
C LYS A 99 -2.96 -5.80 13.71
N GLY A 100 -3.69 -5.02 12.91
CA GLY A 100 -3.39 -3.62 12.60
C GLY A 100 -2.49 -3.41 11.36
N ASP A 101 -2.26 -2.15 11.00
CA ASP A 101 -1.44 -1.77 9.84
C ASP A 101 0.06 -1.70 10.21
N ILE A 102 0.81 -2.81 10.04
CA ILE A 102 2.23 -2.89 10.47
C ILE A 102 3.10 -1.84 9.79
N GLY A 103 2.84 -1.54 8.52
CA GLY A 103 3.62 -0.55 7.78
C GLY A 103 3.51 0.85 8.39
N LYS A 104 2.34 1.22 8.93
CA LYS A 104 2.11 2.54 9.52
C LYS A 104 2.68 2.66 10.93
N THR A 105 2.64 1.60 11.72
CA THR A 105 3.24 1.61 13.07
C THR A 105 4.75 1.78 12.99
N LYS A 106 5.43 0.98 12.15
CA LYS A 106 6.89 1.04 12.00
C LYS A 106 7.42 2.39 11.50
N VAL A 107 6.69 3.09 10.63
CA VAL A 107 7.12 4.42 10.12
C VAL A 107 6.89 5.51 11.18
N ARG A 108 5.75 5.49 11.88
CA ARG A 108 5.42 6.50 12.91
C ARG A 108 6.37 6.48 14.10
N ASP A 109 6.84 5.31 14.51
CA ASP A 109 7.77 5.18 15.65
C ASP A 109 9.15 5.82 15.35
N VAL A 110 9.45 6.07 14.08
CA VAL A 110 10.74 6.63 13.61
C VAL A 110 10.70 8.15 13.55
N ASP A 111 9.53 8.75 13.32
CA ASP A 111 9.33 10.20 13.21
C ASP A 111 9.23 10.92 14.57
N VAL A 112 9.30 10.17 15.67
CA VAL A 112 9.33 10.69 17.05
C VAL A 112 10.78 10.69 17.57
N LYS A 113 11.64 11.54 16.98
CA LYS A 113 12.90 12.00 17.59
C LYS A 113 13.22 13.41 17.17
#